data_AF-A0A8R1DR19-F1
#
_entry.id   AF-A0A8R1DR19-F1
#
_cell.length_a   1.000
_cell.length_b   1.000
_cell.length_c   1.000
_cell.angle_alpha   90.00
_cell.angle_beta   90.00
_cell.angle_gamma   90.00
#
_symmetry.space_group_name_H-M   'P 1'
#
loop_
_entity.id
_entity.type
_entity.pdbx_description
1 polymer ?
#
loop_
_entity_poly.entity_id
_entity_poly.type
_entity_poly.pdbx_seq_one_letter_code
_entity_poly.pdbx_strand_id
1 'polypeptide(L)' 'MGQISASVSFLPLLEEPVSFDVLIYTGKDTQAPEDWTESGACLIENSETVQLRSFSTAVHGVNTNVQYKADF' A
#
# COMPACT_ATOMS: atom_id res chain seq x y z
N MET A 1 6.46 -13.49 -0.08
CA MET A 1 5.32 -13.59 0.85
C MET A 1 5.74 -13.41 2.31
N GLY A 2 6.73 -14.16 2.82
CA GLY A 2 7.09 -14.11 4.26
C GLY A 2 7.40 -12.73 4.86
N GLN A 3 7.96 -11.80 4.08
CA GLN A 3 8.23 -10.43 4.58
C GLN A 3 6.97 -9.61 4.86
N ILE A 4 5.86 -9.85 4.14
CA ILE A 4 4.59 -9.16 4.39
C ILE A 4 3.98 -9.66 5.71
N SER A 5 4.00 -10.97 5.94
CA SER A 5 3.54 -11.52 7.22
C SER A 5 4.45 -11.08 8.37
N ALA A 6 5.77 -11.06 8.15
CA ALA A 6 6.72 -10.57 9.14
C ALA A 6 6.54 -9.08 9.44
N SER A 7 6.08 -8.27 8.47
CA SER A 7 5.89 -6.84 8.75
C SER A 7 4.84 -6.58 9.82
N VAL A 8 3.84 -7.44 9.93
CA VAL A 8 2.77 -7.31 10.93
C VAL A 8 3.31 -7.27 12.37
N SER A 9 4.46 -7.89 12.67
CA SER A 9 4.97 -7.94 14.05
C SER A 9 5.50 -6.60 14.57
N PHE A 10 5.72 -5.62 13.70
CA PHE A 10 6.19 -4.28 14.08
C PHE A 10 5.21 -3.17 13.72
N LEU A 11 4.03 -3.51 13.19
CA LEU A 11 2.96 -2.53 12.97
C LEU A 11 2.16 -2.30 14.27
N PRO A 12 1.58 -1.11 14.45
CA PRO A 12 0.59 -0.85 15.50
C PRO A 12 -0.53 -1.89 15.52
N LEU A 13 -1.05 -2.16 16.71
CA LEU A 13 -2.17 -3.08 16.88
C LEU A 13 -3.47 -2.38 16.46
N LEU A 14 -4.25 -3.02 15.59
CA LEU A 14 -5.59 -2.55 15.25
C LEU A 14 -6.58 -3.10 16.28
N GLU A 15 -7.17 -2.20 17.08
CA GLU A 15 -8.09 -2.58 18.18
C GLU A 15 -9.56 -2.66 17.75
N GLU A 16 -9.91 -2.04 16.62
CA GLU A 16 -11.28 -1.96 16.10
C GLU A 16 -11.38 -2.62 14.71
N PRO A 17 -12.59 -3.06 14.29
CA PRO A 17 -12.81 -3.49 12.92
C PRO A 17 -12.47 -2.38 11.93
N VAL A 18 -11.64 -2.71 10.94
CA VAL A 18 -11.22 -1.78 9.89
C VAL A 18 -11.80 -2.18 8.54
N SER A 19 -12.00 -1.20 7.66
CA SER A 19 -12.20 -1.41 6.23
C SER A 19 -10.86 -1.31 5.48
N PHE A 20 -10.86 -1.70 4.21
CA PHE A 20 -9.71 -1.48 3.33
C PHE A 20 -10.19 -0.88 2.01
N ASP A 21 -9.34 -0.03 1.44
CA ASP A 21 -9.51 0.54 0.11
C ASP A 21 -8.39 0.05 -0.80
N VAL A 22 -8.69 -0.08 -2.09
CA VAL A 22 -7.69 -0.44 -3.12
C VAL A 22 -7.60 0.70 -4.11
N LEU A 23 -6.39 1.25 -4.24
CA LEU A 23 -6.09 2.38 -5.10
C LEU A 23 -5.08 1.94 -6.17
N ILE A 24 -5.36 2.27 -7.43
CA ILE A 24 -4.47 1.97 -8.55
C ILE A 24 -4.06 3.29 -9.18
N TYR A 25 -2.77 3.61 -9.11
CA TYR A 25 -2.20 4.77 -9.78
C TYR A 25 -1.85 4.39 -11.23
N THR A 26 -2.53 4.99 -12.20
CA THR A 26 -2.38 4.71 -13.63
C THR A 26 -1.83 5.93 -14.38
N GLY A 27 -1.62 5.80 -15.69
CA GLY A 27 -1.32 6.95 -16.54
C GLY A 27 -2.51 7.91 -16.61
N LYS A 28 -2.27 9.21 -16.77
CA LYS A 28 -3.31 10.26 -16.71
C LYS A 28 -4.48 10.05 -17.67
N ASP A 29 -4.24 9.44 -18.82
CA ASP A 29 -5.25 9.21 -19.85
C ASP A 29 -5.85 7.79 -19.81
N THR A 30 -5.65 7.06 -18.70
CA THR A 30 -6.19 5.70 -18.53
C THR A 30 -7.67 5.77 -18.21
N GLN A 31 -8.50 5.14 -19.05
CA GLN A 31 -9.93 5.04 -18.78
C GLN A 31 -10.19 4.05 -17.64
N ALA A 32 -10.94 4.48 -16.62
CA ALA A 32 -11.38 3.61 -15.55
C ALA A 32 -12.40 2.58 -16.08
N PRO A 33 -12.31 1.30 -15.69
CA PRO A 33 -13.37 0.32 -15.92
C PRO A 33 -14.69 0.72 -15.23
N GLU A 34 -15.81 0.11 -15.62
CA GLU A 34 -17.16 0.45 -15.13
C GLU A 34 -17.28 0.45 -13.60
N ASP A 35 -16.68 -0.53 -12.92
CA ASP A 35 -16.74 -0.68 -11.46
C ASP A 35 -15.68 0.16 -10.71
N TRP A 36 -14.91 1.00 -11.40
CA TRP A 36 -13.86 1.82 -10.82
C TRP A 36 -14.15 3.30 -11.03
N THR A 37 -13.82 4.12 -10.03
CA THR A 37 -13.95 5.57 -10.10
C THR A 37 -12.61 6.24 -9.81
N GLU A 38 -12.43 7.44 -10.33
CA GLU A 38 -11.34 8.31 -9.92
C GLU A 38 -11.47 8.68 -8.44
N SER A 39 -10.33 8.71 -7.75
CA SER A 39 -10.24 9.09 -6.35
C SER A 39 -9.04 10.01 -6.10
N GLY A 40 -9.09 10.75 -5.00
CA GLY A 40 -7.90 11.42 -4.47
C GLY A 40 -6.85 10.41 -3.97
N ALA A 41 -5.63 10.90 -3.72
CA ALA A 41 -4.59 10.10 -3.09
C ALA A 41 -4.93 9.91 -1.60
N CYS A 42 -4.92 8.66 -1.14
CA CYS A 42 -5.09 8.32 0.28
C CYS A 42 -3.69 8.19 0.92
N LEU A 43 -3.05 9.33 1.20
CA LEU A 43 -1.73 9.37 1.82
C LEU A 43 -1.84 9.45 3.34
N ILE A 44 -0.95 8.76 4.05
CA ILE A 44 -0.87 8.82 5.52
C ILE A 44 0.11 9.93 5.90
N GLU A 45 -0.36 10.98 6.56
CA GLU A 45 0.52 12.04 7.06
C GLU A 45 1.37 11.56 8.24
N ASN A 46 2.63 12.02 8.28
CA ASN A 46 3.60 11.68 9.33
C ASN A 46 3.77 10.15 9.54
N SER A 47 3.71 9.39 8.45
CA SER A 47 3.89 7.94 8.49
C SER A 47 5.35 7.52 8.60
N GLU A 48 5.60 6.44 9.31
CA GLU A 48 6.81 5.65 9.16
C GLU A 48 6.70 4.76 7.93
N THR A 49 7.82 4.55 7.22
CA THR A 49 7.85 3.75 5.98
C THR A 49 8.85 2.61 6.11
N VAL A 50 8.40 1.39 5.80
CA VAL A 50 9.26 0.21 5.71
C VAL A 50 9.28 -0.31 4.29
N GLN A 51 10.46 -0.30 3.67
CA GLN A 51 10.68 -0.86 2.33
C GLN A 51 10.90 -2.37 2.44
N LEU A 52 10.09 -3.15 1.70
CA LEU A 52 10.23 -4.60 1.59
C LEU A 52 11.07 -4.97 0.36
N ARG A 53 11.49 -6.24 0.31
CA ARG A 53 12.28 -6.78 -0.80
C ARG A 53 11.51 -6.69 -2.11
N SER A 54 12.14 -6.10 -3.11
CA SER A 54 11.64 -6.09 -4.48
C SER A 54 11.98 -7.38 -5.23
N PHE A 55 11.22 -7.66 -6.27
CA PHE A 55 11.53 -8.71 -7.23
C PHE A 55 11.29 -8.20 -8.65
N SER A 56 11.85 -8.91 -9.63
CA SER A 56 11.73 -8.54 -11.04
C SER A 56 11.60 -9.78 -11.90
N THR A 57 10.84 -9.65 -12.99
CA THR A 57 10.74 -10.64 -14.07
C THR A 57 11.64 -10.29 -15.27
N ALA A 58 12.57 -9.35 -15.10
CA ALA A 58 13.35 -8.68 -16.15
C ALA A 58 12.54 -7.75 -17.09
N VAL A 59 11.21 -7.93 -17.18
CA VAL A 59 10.30 -7.01 -17.88
C VAL A 59 9.69 -6.00 -16.90
N HIS A 60 9.27 -6.47 -15.73
CA HIS A 60 8.66 -5.64 -14.69
C HIS A 60 9.41 -5.77 -13.38
N GLY A 61 9.66 -4.64 -12.72
CA GLY A 61 10.13 -4.59 -11.34
C GLY A 61 8.97 -4.26 -10.41
N VAL A 62 8.85 -5.00 -9.31
CA VAL A 62 7.82 -4.76 -8.29
C VAL A 62 8.54 -4.37 -7.00
N ASN A 63 8.31 -3.13 -6.57
CA ASN A 63 8.72 -2.63 -5.26
C ASN A 63 7.52 -2.65 -4.32
N THR A 64 7.76 -2.87 -3.03
CA THR A 64 6.69 -2.90 -2.02
C THR A 64 7.15 -2.15 -0.79
N ASN A 65 6.31 -1.27 -0.26
CA ASN A 65 6.51 -0.64 1.04
C ASN A 65 5.23 -0.73 1.86
N VAL A 66 5.39 -0.60 3.18
CA VAL A 66 4.29 -0.42 4.13
C VAL A 66 4.51 0.92 4.80
N GLN A 67 3.46 1.76 4.79
CA GLN A 67 3.41 3.02 5.51
C GLN A 67 2.40 2.89 6.64
N TYR A 68 2.78 3.30 7.85
CA TYR A 68 1.89 3.27 9.01
C TYR A 68 2.11 4.52 9.86
N LYS A 69 1.07 4.95 10.55
CA LYS A 69 1.17 6.01 11.54
C LYS A 69 1.65 5.39 12.84
N ALA A 70 2.76 5.88 13.40
CA ALA A 70 3.21 5.44 14.72
C ALA A 70 2.28 5.98 15.81
N ASP A 71 1.99 5.16 16.81
CA ASP A 71 1.26 5.60 18.01
C ASP A 71 2.20 6.47 18.84
N PHE A 72 1.98 7.78 18.85
CA PHE A 72 2.55 8.70 19.83
C PHE A 72 1.42 9.42 20.58
#